data_AF-A0A966U0Q8-F1
#
_entry.id   AF-A0A966U0Q8-F1
#
_cell.length_a   1.000
_cell.length_b   1.000
_cell.length_c   1.000
_cell.angle_alpha   90.00
_cell.angle_beta   90.00
_cell.angle_gamma   90.00
#
_symmetry.space_group_name_H-M   'P 1'
#
loop_
_entity.id
_entity.type
_entity.pdbx_description
1 polymer ?
#
loop_
_entity_poly.entity_id
_entity_poly.type
_entity_poly.pdbx_seq_one_letter_code
_entity_poly.pdbx_strand_id
1 'polypeptide(L)'
;MLPMKCPKCRSSKIQAAITNNRFDSQTVRKRRCADCGHNWFTVELEVSRYLIGWSKQHQQKPVLRRPTTLEPWVTPWEPADVPDEEM
;
A
#
# COMPACT_ATOMS: atom_id res chain seq x y z
N MET A 1 -14.25 7.07 0.48
CA MET A 1 -12.83 6.78 0.19
C MET A 1 -12.37 7.85 -0.79
N LEU A 2 -11.44 8.71 -0.39
CA LEU A 2 -10.87 9.68 -1.34
C LEU A 2 -10.09 8.89 -2.40
N PRO A 3 -10.31 9.13 -3.71
CA PRO A 3 -9.52 8.48 -4.74
C PRO A 3 -8.05 8.86 -4.56
N MET A 4 -7.18 7.86 -4.47
CA MET A 4 -5.74 8.11 -4.36
C MET A 4 -5.27 8.85 -5.61
N LYS A 5 -4.41 9.86 -5.45
CA LYS A 5 -3.86 10.67 -6.54
C LYS A 5 -2.35 10.49 -6.65
N CYS A 6 -1.78 10.73 -7.83
CA CYS A 6 -0.33 10.75 -8.02
C CYS A 6 0.31 11.80 -7.08
N PRO A 7 1.31 11.44 -6.26
CA PRO A 7 1.95 12.39 -5.35
C PRO A 7 2.68 13.55 -6.05
N LYS A 8 3.11 13.33 -7.30
CA LYS A 8 3.90 14.31 -8.06
C LYS A 8 3.05 15.30 -8.85
N CYS A 9 2.04 14.82 -9.59
CA CYS A 9 1.24 15.67 -10.47
C CYS A 9 -0.25 15.74 -10.09
N ARG A 10 -0.67 15.07 -9.00
CA ARG A 10 -2.07 15.01 -8.52
C ARG A 10 -3.07 14.41 -9.51
N SER A 11 -2.62 13.81 -10.61
CA SER A 11 -3.49 13.06 -11.53
C SER A 11 -4.19 11.90 -10.82
N SER A 12 -5.43 11.64 -11.21
CA SER A 12 -6.21 10.46 -10.80
C SER A 12 -5.98 9.25 -11.69
N LYS A 13 -5.28 9.39 -12.83
CA LYS A 13 -5.00 8.29 -13.75
C LYS A 13 -3.80 7.47 -13.27
N ILE A 14 -4.09 6.44 -12.51
CA ILE A 14 -3.10 5.56 -11.87
C ILE A 14 -3.24 4.15 -12.40
N GLN A 15 -2.13 3.53 -12.75
CA GLN A 15 -2.04 2.12 -13.12
C GLN A 15 -1.34 1.34 -12.01
N ALA A 16 -1.87 0.17 -11.64
CA ALA A 16 -1.15 -0.79 -10.81
C ALA A 16 -0.29 -1.66 -11.74
N ALA A 17 1.01 -1.35 -11.80
CA ALA A 17 1.91 -1.99 -12.76
C ALA A 17 2.37 -3.37 -12.29
N ILE A 18 2.56 -3.54 -10.97
CA ILE A 18 3.03 -4.79 -10.36
C ILE A 18 2.39 -4.92 -8.97
N THR A 19 1.94 -6.12 -8.64
CA THR A 19 1.50 -6.49 -7.29
C THR A 19 2.42 -7.60 -6.78
N ASN A 20 3.04 -7.40 -5.62
CA ASN A 20 3.91 -8.37 -4.96
C ASN A 20 3.38 -8.64 -3.55
N ASN A 21 3.13 -9.93 -3.27
CA ASN A 21 2.64 -10.42 -2.00
C ASN A 21 3.68 -11.38 -1.43
N ARG A 22 4.68 -10.84 -0.73
CA ARG A 22 5.68 -11.67 -0.03
C ARG A 22 5.15 -12.25 1.28
N PHE A 23 4.19 -11.57 1.91
CA PHE A 23 3.55 -12.03 3.14
C PHE A 23 2.04 -12.07 2.96
N ASP A 24 1.39 -13.07 3.54
CA ASP A 24 -0.05 -13.30 3.36
C ASP A 24 -0.91 -12.14 3.88
N SER A 25 -0.44 -11.44 4.91
CA SER A 25 -1.16 -10.32 5.52
C SER A 25 -0.89 -8.97 4.85
N GLN A 26 -0.08 -8.90 3.79
CA GLN A 26 0.21 -7.64 3.10
C GLN A 26 0.37 -7.76 1.59
N THR A 27 -0.16 -6.76 0.89
CA THR A 27 -0.05 -6.65 -0.57
C THR A 27 0.68 -5.36 -0.92
N VAL A 28 1.88 -5.47 -1.48
CA VAL A 28 2.66 -4.33 -1.95
C VAL A 28 2.35 -4.09 -3.42
N ARG A 29 1.87 -2.89 -3.75
CA ARG A 29 1.56 -2.50 -5.13
C ARG A 29 2.50 -1.42 -5.60
N LYS A 30 3.20 -1.68 -6.72
CA LYS A 30 3.87 -0.65 -7.50
C LYS A 30 2.82 0.05 -8.37
N ARG A 31 2.66 1.34 -8.15
CA ARG A 31 1.77 2.21 -8.91
C ARG A 31 2.59 3.07 -9.86
N ARG A 32 2.02 3.34 -11.04
CA ARG A 32 2.56 4.28 -12.03
C ARG A 32 1.48 5.30 -12.40
N CYS A 33 1.84 6.57 -12.45
CA CYS A 33 0.97 7.60 -13.00
C CYS A 33 0.98 7.51 -14.53
N ALA A 34 -0.20 7.44 -15.14
CA ALA A 34 -0.31 7.42 -16.60
C ALA A 34 0.10 8.76 -17.23
N ASP A 35 -0.18 9.89 -16.57
CA ASP A 35 0.11 11.22 -17.14
C ASP A 35 1.59 11.65 -17.02
N CYS A 36 2.26 11.39 -15.89
CA CYS A 36 3.65 11.85 -15.67
C CYS A 36 4.68 10.72 -15.52
N GLY A 37 4.25 9.46 -15.61
CA GLY A 37 5.13 8.29 -15.50
C GLY A 37 5.72 8.01 -14.12
N HIS A 38 5.46 8.86 -13.11
CA HIS A 38 5.97 8.68 -11.74
C HIS A 38 5.56 7.32 -11.16
N ASN A 39 6.51 6.61 -10.54
CA ASN A 39 6.26 5.35 -9.85
C ASN A 39 6.32 5.53 -8.34
N TRP A 40 5.43 4.89 -7.60
CA TRP A 40 5.48 4.82 -6.13
C TRP A 40 4.89 3.50 -5.64
N PHE A 41 5.12 3.19 -4.37
CA PHE A 41 4.63 1.96 -3.75
C PHE A 41 3.51 2.28 -2.76
N THR A 42 2.56 1.35 -2.64
CA THR A 42 1.51 1.38 -1.61
C THR A 42 1.40 -0.01 -1.00
N VAL A 43 1.12 -0.07 0.29
CA VAL A 43 0.86 -1.33 1.01
C VAL A 43 -0.62 -1.37 1.38
N GLU A 44 -1.27 -2.50 1.09
CA GLU A 44 -2.54 -2.85 1.71
C GLU A 44 -2.27 -3.91 2.79
N LEU A 45 -2.79 -3.67 3.99
CA LEU A 45 -2.62 -4.54 5.15
C LEU A 45 -3.97 -5.12 5.54
N GLU A 46 -3.98 -6.41 5.88
CA GLU A 46 -5.14 -7.02 6.51
C GLU A 46 -5.34 -6.43 7.92
N VAL A 47 -6.59 -6.14 8.28
CA VAL A 47 -6.94 -5.65 9.62
C VAL A 47 -7.80 -6.69 10.34
N SER A 48 -7.54 -6.88 11.63
CA SER A 48 -8.33 -7.81 12.45
C SER A 48 -9.83 -7.46 12.42
N ARG A 49 -10.69 -8.47 12.28
CA ARG A 49 -12.15 -8.32 12.23
C ARG A 49 -12.70 -7.56 13.44
N TYR A 50 -12.07 -7.66 14.61
CA TYR A 50 -12.45 -6.94 15.82
C TYR A 50 -12.37 -5.41 15.64
N LEU A 51 -11.45 -4.93 14.80
CA LEU A 51 -11.28 -3.50 14.51
C LEU A 51 -12.31 -2.96 13.51
N ILE A 52 -13.07 -3.84 12.84
CA ILE A 52 -14.05 -3.49 11.82
C ILE A 52 -15.44 -3.33 12.46
N GLY A 53 -16.04 -2.17 12.27
CA GLY A 53 -17.42 -1.88 12.60
C GLY A 53 -18.24 -1.62 11.35
N TRP A 54 -19.56 -1.57 11.49
CA TRP A 54 -20.50 -1.29 10.41
C TRP A 54 -21.19 0.04 10.68
N SER A 55 -21.04 1.00 9.77
CA SER A 55 -21.61 2.33 9.94
C SER A 55 -22.99 2.44 9.28
N LYS A 56 -24.04 2.63 10.09
CA LYS A 56 -25.39 2.93 9.58
C LYS A 56 -25.42 4.22 8.76
N GLN A 57 -24.63 5.22 9.15
CA GLN A 57 -24.51 6.50 8.43
C GLN A 57 -23.89 6.35 7.03
N HIS A 58 -23.08 5.30 6.82
CA HIS A 58 -22.45 5.02 5.54
C HIS A 58 -23.06 3.79 4.83
N GLN A 59 -24.37 3.60 4.94
CA GLN A 59 -25.10 2.52 4.25
C GLN A 59 -24.54 1.12 4.61
N GLN A 60 -24.23 0.89 5.88
CA GLN A 60 -23.62 -0.37 6.33
C GLN A 60 -22.30 -0.69 5.61
N LYS A 61 -21.47 0.32 5.34
CA LYS A 61 -20.10 0.10 4.89
C LYS A 61 -19.19 -0.22 6.08
N PRO A 62 -18.18 -1.10 5.89
CA PRO A 62 -17.19 -1.38 6.92
C PRO A 62 -16.37 -0.12 7.20
N VAL A 63 -16.13 0.16 8.48
CA VAL A 63 -15.31 1.27 8.97
C VAL A 63 -14.40 0.79 10.09
N LEU A 64 -13.25 1.44 10.29
CA LEU A 64 -12.43 1.19 11.47
C LEU A 64 -13.15 1.76 12.70
N ARG A 65 -13.33 0.96 13.75
CA ARG A 65 -14.03 1.36 14.99
C ARG A 65 -13.29 2.42 15.78
N ARG A 66 -11.96 2.43 15.68
CA ARG A 66 -11.06 3.38 16.36
C ARG A 66 -9.83 3.63 15.48
N PRO A 67 -9.21 4.82 15.59
CA PRO A 67 -7.87 5.03 15.03
C PRO A 67 -6.94 3.91 15.51
N THR A 68 -6.25 3.28 14.57
CA THR A 68 -5.37 2.15 14.84
C THR A 68 -4.11 2.33 14.00
N THR A 69 -2.95 2.19 14.64
CA THR A 69 -1.67 2.11 13.95
C THR A 69 -1.54 0.73 13.30
N LEU A 70 -1.19 0.70 12.02
CA LEU A 70 -0.94 -0.53 11.28
C LEU A 70 0.57 -0.63 11.05
N GLU A 71 1.16 -1.73 11.49
CA GLU A 71 2.59 -2.02 11.31
C GLU A 71 2.76 -2.98 10.13
N PRO A 72 3.28 -2.53 8.98
CA PRO A 72 3.61 -3.44 7.89
C PRO A 72 4.79 -4.34 8.28
N TRP A 73 4.80 -5.58 7.77
CA TRP A 73 5.99 -6.43 7.82
C TRP A 73 7.00 -5.92 6.80
N VAL A 74 7.77 -4.93 7.21
CA VAL A 74 8.94 -4.48 6.45
C VAL A 74 10.10 -5.31 6.97
N THR A 75 10.60 -6.25 6.18
CA THR A 75 11.95 -6.75 6.45
C THR A 75 12.88 -5.54 6.29
N PRO A 76 13.63 -5.14 7.33
CA PRO A 76 14.77 -4.26 7.12
C PRO A 76 15.57 -4.87 5.96
N TRP A 77 15.96 -4.04 5.02
CA TRP A 77 16.94 -4.43 4.05
C TRP A 77 18.21 -4.78 4.86
N GLU A 78 18.54 -6.05 4.98
CA GLU A 78 19.96 -6.38 4.89
C GLU A 78 20.26 -6.20 3.40
N PRO A 79 21.22 -5.34 3.03
CA PRO A 79 21.69 -5.36 1.65
C PRO A 79 22.15 -6.81 1.42
N ALA A 80 21.48 -7.52 0.52
CA ALA A 80 22.00 -8.79 0.05
C ALA A 80 23.44 -8.51 -0.34
N ASP A 81 24.39 -9.21 0.29
CA ASP A 81 25.81 -9.08 0.07
C ASP A 81 26.05 -8.77 -1.41
N VAL A 82 26.39 -7.52 -1.70
CA VAL A 82 26.91 -7.16 -3.02
C VAL A 82 28.30 -7.77 -2.97
N PRO A 83 28.58 -8.89 -3.67
CA PRO A 83 29.95 -9.35 -3.74
C PRO A 83 30.74 -8.19 -4.32
N ASP A 84 31.74 -7.73 -3.57
CA ASP A 84 32.73 -6.80 -4.10
C ASP A 84 33.23 -7.39 -5.42
N GLU A 85 32.82 -6.80 -6.55
CA GLU A 85 33.53 -7.02 -7.80
C GLU A 85 34.92 -6.42 -7.57
N GLU A 86 35.86 -7.27 -7.18
CA GLU A 86 37.29 -6.98 -7.25
C GLU A 86 37.61 -6.53 -8.68
N MET A 87 38.04 -5.28 -8.82
CA MET A 87 38.72 -4.76 -10.00
C MET A 87 40.01 -4.07 -9.58
#